data_AF-A0A3A3CXG8-F1
#
_entry.id   AF-A0A3A3CXG8-F1
#
_cell.length_a   1.000
_cell.length_b   1.000
_cell.length_c   1.000
_cell.angle_alpha   90.00
_cell.angle_beta   90.00
_cell.angle_gamma   90.00
#
_symmetry.space_group_name_H-M   'P 1'
#
loop_
_entity.id
_entity.type
_entity.pdbx_description
1 polymer ?
#
loop_
_entity_poly.entity_id
_entity_poly.type
_entity_poly.pdbx_seq_one_letter_code
_entity_poly.pdbx_strand_id
1 'polypeptide(L)'
;MWHKTIAGLLSGLIVMILVPSSISLLFPNYIGVVLALGLIFALSAWAGVMTWCYAADNSKQAWLRAAKASVPTVIIFIGIFFTAAGPTV
;
A
#
# COMPACT_ATOMS: atom_id res chain seq x y z
N MET A 1 14.59 -18.33 -1.70
CA MET A 1 14.74 -16.86 -1.58
C MET A 1 13.67 -16.10 -2.36
N TRP A 2 13.32 -16.54 -3.57
CA TRP A 2 12.24 -15.94 -4.39
C TRP A 2 10.91 -15.70 -3.66
N HIS A 3 10.42 -16.66 -2.86
CA HIS A 3 9.16 -16.48 -2.12
C HIS A 3 9.12 -15.24 -1.21
N LYS A 4 10.26 -14.86 -0.61
CA LYS A 4 10.35 -13.67 0.26
C LYS A 4 10.29 -12.39 -0.58
N THR A 5 10.97 -12.38 -1.72
CA THR A 5 10.94 -11.29 -2.69
C THR A 5 9.55 -11.09 -3.30
N ILE A 6 8.83 -12.16 -3.66
CA ILE A 6 7.44 -12.06 -4.18
C ILE A 6 6.52 -11.46 -3.13
N ALA A 7 6.61 -11.94 -1.89
CA ALA A 7 5.78 -11.45 -0.81
C ALA A 7 6.00 -9.94 -0.57
N GLY A 8 7.26 -9.51 -0.52
CA GLY A 8 7.63 -8.10 -0.39
C GLY A 8 7.22 -7.26 -1.59
N LEU A 9 7.41 -7.77 -2.81
CA LEU A 9 7.09 -7.05 -4.05
C LEU A 9 5.59 -6.79 -4.17
N LEU A 10 4.78 -7.83 -4.02
CA LEU A 10 3.32 -7.73 -4.15
C LEU A 10 2.73 -6.88 -3.03
N SER A 11 3.13 -7.11 -1.78
CA SER A 11 2.62 -6.33 -0.66
C SER A 11 3.06 -4.87 -0.74
N GLY A 12 4.33 -4.63 -1.07
CA GLY A 12 4.85 -3.29 -1.29
C GLY A 12 4.08 -2.56 -2.38
N LEU A 13 3.80 -3.21 -3.52
CA LEU A 13 3.05 -2.60 -4.63
C LEU A 13 1.63 -2.23 -4.21
N ILE A 14 0.95 -3.10 -3.45
CA ILE A 14 -0.37 -2.80 -2.89
C ILE A 14 -0.30 -1.54 -2.01
N VAL A 15 0.67 -1.46 -1.09
CA VAL A 15 0.85 -0.27 -0.24
C VAL A 15 1.14 0.97 -1.07
N MET A 16 2.04 0.85 -2.05
CA MET A 16 2.50 1.94 -2.90
C MET A 16 1.37 2.57 -3.71
N ILE A 17 0.44 1.75 -4.21
CA ILE A 17 -0.66 2.22 -5.06
C ILE A 17 -1.82 2.70 -4.19
N LEU A 18 -2.23 1.89 -3.21
CA LEU A 18 -3.48 2.14 -2.51
C LEU A 18 -3.38 3.27 -1.48
N VAL A 19 -2.22 3.48 -0.84
CA VAL A 19 -2.09 4.56 0.16
C VAL A 19 -2.23 5.96 -0.49
N PRO A 20 -1.48 6.33 -1.55
CA PRO A 20 -1.69 7.61 -2.23
C PRO A 20 -3.09 7.72 -2.85
N SER A 21 -3.62 6.63 -3.38
CA SER A 21 -4.98 6.61 -3.96
C SER A 21 -6.03 6.92 -2.88
N SER A 22 -5.96 6.27 -1.71
CA SER A 22 -6.83 6.56 -0.57
C SER A 22 -6.77 8.03 -0.16
N ILE A 23 -5.58 8.62 -0.06
CA ILE A 23 -5.44 10.03 0.32
C ILE A 23 -6.00 10.93 -0.77
N SER A 24 -5.78 10.61 -2.05
CA SER A 24 -6.31 11.41 -3.17
C SER A 24 -7.84 11.46 -3.20
N LEU A 25 -8.51 10.37 -2.78
CA LEU A 25 -9.96 10.30 -2.63
C LEU A 25 -10.46 11.18 -1.48
N LEU A 26 -9.68 11.34 -0.41
CA LEU A 26 -10.01 12.21 0.72
C LEU A 26 -9.76 13.70 0.41
N PHE A 27 -8.89 14.02 -0.54
CA PHE A 27 -8.50 15.40 -0.88
C PHE A 27 -8.64 15.68 -2.39
N PRO A 28 -9.88 15.64 -2.94
CA PRO A 28 -10.11 15.75 -4.39
C PRO A 28 -9.62 17.06 -5.01
N ASN A 29 -9.68 18.17 -4.25
CA ASN A 29 -9.24 19.48 -4.72
C ASN A 29 -7.71 19.60 -4.89
N TYR A 30 -6.93 18.64 -4.37
CA TYR A 30 -5.46 18.68 -4.36
C TYR A 30 -4.84 17.41 -4.95
N ILE A 31 -5.58 16.65 -5.76
CA ILE A 31 -5.14 15.37 -6.34
C ILE A 31 -3.73 15.42 -6.92
N GLY A 32 -3.41 16.46 -7.70
CA GLY A 32 -2.09 16.58 -8.34
C GLY A 32 -0.93 16.62 -7.33
N VAL A 33 -1.04 17.42 -6.27
CA VAL A 33 -0.02 17.53 -5.23
C VAL A 33 0.04 16.26 -4.38
N VAL A 34 -1.13 15.70 -4.03
CA VAL A 34 -1.22 14.46 -3.24
C VAL A 34 -0.58 13.29 -3.96
N LEU A 35 -0.83 13.11 -5.26
CA LEU A 35 -0.23 12.02 -6.03
C LEU A 35 1.27 12.24 -6.25
N ALA A 36 1.71 13.49 -6.48
CA ALA A 36 3.13 13.80 -6.63
C ALA A 36 3.94 13.51 -5.35
N LEU A 37 3.48 14.01 -4.21
CA LEU A 37 4.11 13.71 -2.91
C LEU A 37 3.93 12.25 -2.52
N GLY A 38 2.73 11.71 -2.78
CA GLY A 38 2.38 10.33 -2.55
C GLY A 38 3.34 9.37 -3.23
N LEU A 39 3.73 9.62 -4.48
CA LEU A 39 4.70 8.80 -5.21
C LEU A 39 6.07 8.74 -4.50
N ILE A 40 6.58 9.88 -4.00
CA ILE A 40 7.88 9.97 -3.33
C ILE A 40 7.88 9.12 -2.05
N PHE A 41 6.84 9.29 -1.22
CA PHE A 41 6.72 8.54 0.03
C PHE A 41 6.36 7.07 -0.19
N ALA A 42 5.51 6.78 -1.18
CA ALA A 42 5.07 5.44 -1.51
C ALA A 42 6.20 4.57 -2.05
N LEU A 43 7.13 5.13 -2.84
CA LEU A 43 8.34 4.42 -3.27
C LEU A 43 9.23 4.05 -2.08
N SER A 44 9.40 4.96 -1.13
CA SER A 44 10.16 4.71 0.09
C SER A 44 9.50 3.63 0.96
N ALA A 45 8.17 3.71 1.11
CA ALA A 45 7.38 2.71 1.82
C ALA A 45 7.45 1.33 1.14
N TRP A 46 7.39 1.30 -0.20
CA TRP A 46 7.54 0.07 -0.99
C TRP A 46 8.89 -0.61 -0.73
N ALA A 47 9.98 0.16 -0.79
CA ALA A 47 11.33 -0.35 -0.51
C ALA A 47 11.45 -0.86 0.94
N GLY A 48 10.82 -0.17 1.89
CA GLY A 48 10.71 -0.60 3.29
C GLY A 48 9.98 -1.94 3.44
N VAL A 49 8.81 -2.10 2.80
CA VAL A 49 8.04 -3.36 2.85
C VAL A 49 8.82 -4.51 2.20
N MET A 50 9.49 -4.23 1.07
CA MET A 50 10.34 -5.20 0.37
C MET A 50 11.47 -5.72 1.27
N THR A 51 12.24 -4.81 1.84
CA THR A 51 13.37 -5.16 2.72
C THR A 51 12.90 -5.84 4.01
N TRP A 52 11.77 -5.42 4.57
CA TRP A 52 11.18 -6.04 5.75
C TRP A 52 10.70 -7.48 5.51
N CYS A 53 10.09 -7.76 4.35
CA CYS A 53 9.71 -9.13 3.98
C CYS A 53 10.92 -9.98 3.61
N TYR A 54 11.94 -9.39 2.97
CA TYR A 54 13.17 -10.08 2.61
C TYR A 54 13.96 -10.54 3.85
N ALA A 55 13.99 -9.71 4.89
CA ALA A 55 14.62 -9.98 6.19
C ALA A 55 13.84 -10.96 7.10
N ALA A 56 12.85 -11.69 6.57
CA ALA A 56 12.18 -12.74 7.33
C ALA A 56 13.03 -14.02 7.38
N ASP A 57 12.94 -14.78 8.46
CA ASP A 57 13.68 -16.03 8.65
C ASP A 57 13.18 -17.13 7.71
N ASN A 58 11.86 -17.23 7.55
CA ASN A 58 11.22 -18.24 6.70
C ASN A 58 10.13 -17.63 5.78
N SER A 59 9.68 -18.43 4.79
CA SER A 59 8.70 -17.99 3.79
C SER A 59 7.34 -17.65 4.40
N LYS A 60 6.88 -18.38 5.42
CA LYS A 60 5.58 -18.14 6.07
C LYS A 60 5.59 -16.79 6.80
N GLN A 61 6.67 -16.48 7.50
CA GLN A 61 6.85 -15.20 8.18
C GLN A 61 6.91 -14.04 7.18
N ALA A 62 7.56 -14.22 6.03
CA ALA A 62 7.57 -13.20 4.97
C ALA A 62 6.15 -12.89 4.47
N TRP A 63 5.34 -13.92 4.20
CA TRP A 63 3.94 -13.75 3.81
C TRP A 63 3.06 -13.15 4.90
N LEU A 64 3.34 -13.46 6.17
CA LEU A 64 2.63 -12.85 7.29
C LEU A 64 2.98 -11.35 7.41
N ARG A 65 4.25 -10.96 7.26
CA ARG A 65 4.67 -9.55 7.22
C ARG A 65 4.02 -8.83 6.03
N ALA A 66 4.05 -9.46 4.85
CA ALA A 66 3.40 -8.97 3.65
C ALA A 66 1.90 -8.73 3.87
N ALA A 67 1.17 -9.70 4.43
CA ALA A 67 -0.25 -9.57 4.74
C ALA A 67 -0.53 -8.48 5.78
N LYS A 68 0.33 -8.34 6.80
CA LYS A 68 0.20 -7.27 7.82
C LYS A 68 0.30 -5.86 7.22
N ALA A 69 1.02 -5.69 6.11
CA ALA A 69 1.08 -4.42 5.40
C ALA A 69 -0.06 -4.27 4.38
N SER A 70 -0.32 -5.29 3.57
CA SER A 70 -1.27 -5.19 2.45
C SER A 70 -2.73 -5.27 2.88
N VAL A 71 -3.10 -6.17 3.81
CA VAL A 71 -4.50 -6.41 4.18
C VAL A 71 -5.14 -5.17 4.83
N PRO A 72 -4.53 -4.52 5.84
CA PRO A 72 -5.10 -3.29 6.39
C PRO A 72 -5.21 -2.20 5.34
N THR A 73 -4.22 -2.08 4.46
CA THR A 73 -4.23 -1.09 3.37
C THR A 73 -5.42 -1.29 2.43
N VAL A 74 -5.67 -2.54 2.02
CA VAL A 74 -6.81 -2.89 1.15
C VAL A 74 -8.13 -2.58 1.85
N ILE A 75 -8.27 -2.97 3.13
CA ILE A 75 -9.50 -2.71 3.91
C ILE A 75 -9.76 -1.21 4.04
N ILE A 76 -8.72 -0.43 4.37
CA ILE A 76 -8.81 1.04 4.47
C ILE A 76 -9.19 1.64 3.12
N PHE A 77 -8.57 1.21 2.03
CA PHE A 77 -8.90 1.69 0.69
C PHE A 77 -10.35 1.41 0.32
N ILE A 78 -10.84 0.19 0.56
CA ILE A 78 -12.24 -0.17 0.30
C ILE A 78 -13.19 0.73 1.11
N GLY A 79 -12.91 0.91 2.41
CA GLY A 79 -13.70 1.78 3.26
C GLY A 79 -13.75 3.21 2.75
N ILE A 80 -12.59 3.79 2.42
CA ILE A 80 -12.48 5.15 1.87
C ILE A 80 -13.18 5.25 0.51
N PHE A 81 -13.00 4.27 -0.37
CA PHE A 81 -13.63 4.28 -1.69
C PHE A 81 -15.16 4.39 -1.59
N PHE A 82 -15.79 3.60 -0.73
CA PHE A 82 -17.25 3.65 -0.57
C PHE A 82 -17.76 4.84 0.26
N THR A 83 -16.91 5.50 1.05
CA THR A 83 -17.34 6.62 1.92
C THR A 83 -16.99 7.99 1.36
N ALA A 84 -15.84 8.13 0.72
CA ALA A 84 -15.35 9.37 0.13
C ALA A 84 -15.70 9.50 -1.37
N ALA A 85 -15.85 8.38 -2.09
CA ALA A 85 -16.28 8.35 -3.49
C ALA A 85 -17.70 7.78 -3.69
N GLY A 86 -18.50 7.69 -2.62
CA GLY A 86 -19.90 7.25 -2.67
C GLY A 86 -20.77 8.16 -3.57
N PRO A 87 -21.92 7.67 -4.05
CA PRO A 87 -22.72 8.35 -5.05
C PRO A 87 -23.12 9.74 -4.55
N THR A 88 -22.64 10.77 -5.23
CA THR A 88 -23.16 12.12 -5.11
C THR A 88 -24.62 12.08 -5.53
N VAL A 89 -25.53 12.17 -4.57
CA VAL A 89 -26.93 12.51 -4.80
C VAL A 89 -27.05 13.93 -5.34
#